data_AF-A0AAV1LTJ0-F1
#
_entry.id   AF-A0AAV1LTJ0-F1
#
_cell.length_a   1.000
_cell.length_b   1.000
_cell.length_c   1.000
_cell.angle_alpha   90.00
_cell.angle_beta   90.00
_cell.angle_gamma   90.00
#
_symmetry.space_group_name_H-M   'P 1'
#
loop_
_entity.id
_entity.type
_entity.pdbx_description
1 polymer ?
#
loop_
_entity_poly.entity_id
_entity_poly.type
_entity_poly.pdbx_seq_one_letter_code
_entity_poly.pdbx_strand_id
1 'polypeptide(L)'
;MEYCCHIWAGAAKCYLAALESVERRAKRLIGDPNLVKTNLTSLDYRRKVASLSVFYRMHFGECAQELHNLIPPSPFHHRTTRRTASLHPFVVDLPRIRTKRFATSFIMRTAKEWNKLPTSVFPSEYNVGIFKARVNRLLLSECSSPS
;
A
#
# COMPACT_ATOMS: atom_id res chain seq x y z
N MET A 1 11.69 -4.92 -10.87
CA MET A 1 10.76 -6.00 -10.47
C MET A 1 9.47 -5.39 -9.92
N GLU A 2 8.74 -4.62 -10.74
CA GLU A 2 7.47 -3.97 -10.32
C GLU A 2 6.25 -4.58 -11.02
N TYR A 3 6.47 -5.26 -12.16
CA TYR A 3 5.41 -5.92 -12.90
C TYR A 3 4.72 -6.97 -12.04
N CYS A 4 3.38 -6.90 -11.99
CA CYS A 4 2.50 -7.78 -11.22
C CYS A 4 2.83 -7.92 -9.72
N CYS A 5 3.45 -6.90 -9.11
CA CYS A 5 3.86 -7.00 -7.70
C CYS A 5 2.72 -7.26 -6.72
N HIS A 6 1.49 -6.91 -7.07
CA HIS A 6 0.30 -7.16 -6.27
C HIS A 6 0.03 -8.65 -6.03
N ILE A 7 0.35 -9.50 -7.02
CA ILE A 7 0.13 -10.95 -6.99
C ILE A 7 1.11 -11.62 -6.02
N TRP A 8 2.40 -11.29 -6.14
CA TRP A 8 3.46 -11.97 -5.36
C TRP A 8 3.87 -11.24 -4.08
N ALA A 9 3.43 -10.00 -3.83
CA ALA A 9 3.70 -9.30 -2.57
C ALA A 9 3.08 -10.01 -1.34
N GLY A 10 2.23 -11.01 -1.54
CA GLY A 10 1.64 -11.85 -0.48
C GLY A 10 2.44 -13.12 -0.19
N ALA A 11 3.56 -13.33 -0.88
CA ALA A 11 4.40 -14.50 -0.76
C ALA A 11 5.05 -14.62 0.63
N ALA A 12 5.57 -15.81 0.94
CA ALA A 12 6.31 -16.05 2.18
C ALA A 12 7.51 -15.10 2.30
N LYS A 13 7.83 -14.70 3.54
CA LYS A 13 8.91 -13.74 3.84
C LYS A 13 10.26 -14.15 3.25
N CYS A 14 10.56 -15.46 3.19
CA CYS A 14 11.78 -15.97 2.59
C CYS A 14 11.93 -15.63 1.10
N TYR A 15 10.83 -15.71 0.32
CA TYR A 15 10.84 -15.35 -1.10
C TYR A 15 10.98 -13.84 -1.30
N LEU A 16 10.31 -13.03 -0.47
CA LEU A 16 10.47 -11.57 -0.52
C LEU A 16 11.90 -11.15 -0.13
N ALA A 17 12.50 -11.80 0.87
CA ALA A 17 13.89 -11.56 1.27
C ALA A 17 14.89 -11.96 0.17
N ALA A 18 14.61 -13.04 -0.57
CA ALA A 18 15.42 -13.42 -1.72
C ALA A 18 15.39 -12.34 -2.82
N LEU A 19 14.21 -11.77 -3.12
CA LEU A 19 14.08 -10.67 -4.08
C LEU A 19 14.82 -9.41 -3.61
N GLU A 20 14.74 -9.08 -2.32
CA GLU A 20 15.48 -7.96 -1.73
C GLU A 20 16.99 -8.18 -1.73
N SER A 21 17.45 -9.43 -1.63
CA SER A 21 18.86 -9.80 -1.78
C SER A 21 19.37 -9.52 -3.19
N VAL A 22 18.58 -9.85 -4.21
CA VAL A 22 18.90 -9.54 -5.61
C VAL A 22 18.97 -8.03 -5.83
N GLU A 23 18.01 -7.25 -5.31
CA GLU A 23 18.05 -5.79 -5.39
C GLU A 23 19.28 -5.20 -4.69
N ARG A 24 19.62 -5.70 -3.49
CA ARG A 24 20.82 -5.27 -2.75
C ARG A 24 22.11 -5.62 -3.50
N ARG A 25 22.16 -6.77 -4.17
CA ARG A 25 23.30 -7.14 -5.03
C ARG A 25 23.42 -6.20 -6.22
N ALA A 26 22.31 -5.87 -6.89
CA ALA A 26 22.31 -4.90 -7.99
C ALA A 26 22.80 -3.52 -7.54
N LYS A 27 22.30 -3.02 -6.39
CA LYS A 27 22.77 -1.75 -5.78
C LYS A 27 24.28 -1.76 -5.53
N ARG A 28 24.82 -2.86 -4.99
CA ARG A 28 26.27 -3.03 -4.76
C ARG A 28 27.08 -3.04 -6.06
N LEU A 29 26.57 -3.69 -7.11
CA LEU A 29 27.25 -3.74 -8.42
C LEU A 29 27.29 -2.38 -9.11
N ILE A 30 26.24 -1.56 -8.97
CA ILE A 30 26.21 -0.20 -9.53
C ILE A 30 27.26 0.68 -8.85
N GLY A 31 27.49 0.52 -7.53
CA GLY A 31 28.58 1.17 -6.80
C GLY A 31 28.44 2.68 -6.60
N ASP A 32 27.45 3.33 -7.22
CA ASP A 32 27.20 4.77 -7.10
C ASP A 32 26.16 5.09 -6.00
N PRO A 33 26.58 5.65 -4.85
CA PRO A 33 25.68 5.98 -3.75
C PRO A 33 24.67 7.08 -4.09
N ASN A 34 25.00 7.98 -5.03
CA ASN A 34 24.08 9.05 -5.44
C ASN A 34 22.94 8.50 -6.28
N LEU A 35 23.23 7.59 -7.22
CA LEU A 35 22.22 6.90 -8.02
C LEU A 35 21.34 5.98 -7.18
N VAL A 36 21.92 5.28 -6.20
CA VAL A 36 21.18 4.39 -5.30
C VAL A 36 20.22 5.19 -4.41
N LYS A 37 20.65 6.35 -3.90
CA LYS A 37 19.83 7.21 -3.02
C LYS A 37 18.73 7.95 -3.77
N THR A 38 18.98 8.37 -5.01
CA THR A 38 17.99 9.11 -5.81
C THR A 38 16.98 8.21 -6.53
N ASN A 39 17.39 7.04 -7.02
CA ASN A 39 16.54 6.25 -7.94
C ASN A 39 16.15 4.85 -7.43
N LEU A 40 16.80 4.32 -6.40
CA LEU A 40 16.58 2.94 -5.94
C LEU A 40 16.03 2.89 -4.52
N THR A 41 14.85 3.47 -4.33
CA THR A 41 14.00 3.24 -3.14
C THR A 41 13.77 1.74 -2.91
N SER A 42 13.53 1.33 -1.66
CA SER A 42 13.42 -0.10 -1.33
C SER A 42 12.29 -0.77 -2.13
N LEU A 43 12.50 -2.04 -2.53
CA LEU A 43 11.46 -2.78 -3.24
C LEU A 43 10.16 -2.87 -2.42
N ASP A 44 10.25 -2.96 -1.08
CA ASP A 44 9.08 -2.98 -0.21
C ASP A 44 8.24 -1.70 -0.30
N TYR A 45 8.90 -0.56 -0.23
CA TYR A 45 8.28 0.76 -0.38
C TYR A 45 7.54 0.85 -1.72
N ARG A 46 8.21 0.50 -2.83
CA ARG A 46 7.62 0.58 -4.17
C ARG A 46 6.40 -0.33 -4.32
N ARG A 47 6.43 -1.54 -3.74
CA ARG A 47 5.29 -2.47 -3.69
C ARG A 47 4.11 -1.90 -2.90
N LYS A 48 4.35 -1.23 -1.77
CA LYS A 48 3.31 -0.60 -0.96
C LYS A 48 2.63 0.53 -1.71
N VAL A 49 3.39 1.47 -2.26
CA VAL A 49 2.88 2.59 -3.07
C VAL A 49 2.03 2.06 -4.23
N ALA A 50 2.55 1.09 -4.97
CA ALA A 50 1.84 0.51 -6.09
C ALA A 50 0.52 -0.14 -5.63
N SER A 51 0.55 -0.93 -4.55
CA SER A 51 -0.64 -1.62 -4.03
C SER A 51 -1.70 -0.64 -3.56
N LEU A 52 -1.32 0.40 -2.82
CA LEU A 52 -2.22 1.46 -2.38
C LEU A 52 -2.80 2.24 -3.56
N SER A 53 -2.01 2.48 -4.62
CA SER A 53 -2.48 3.16 -5.83
C SER A 53 -3.56 2.35 -6.56
N VAL A 54 -3.38 1.03 -6.66
CA VAL A 54 -4.42 0.15 -7.24
C VAL A 54 -5.65 0.10 -6.34
N PHE A 55 -5.46 0.00 -5.03
CA PHE A 55 -6.57 -0.02 -4.08
C PHE A 55 -7.37 1.28 -4.11
N TYR A 56 -6.72 2.44 -4.28
CA TYR A 56 -7.38 3.73 -4.49
C TYR A 56 -8.32 3.69 -5.70
N ARG A 57 -7.83 3.22 -6.85
CA ARG A 57 -8.67 3.07 -8.05
C ARG A 57 -9.86 2.13 -7.81
N MET A 58 -9.60 0.99 -7.16
CA MET A 58 -10.66 0.03 -6.85
C MET A 58 -11.71 0.62 -5.91
N HIS A 59 -11.30 1.37 -4.88
CA HIS A 59 -12.21 1.98 -3.91
C HIS A 59 -13.15 3.02 -4.57
N PHE A 60 -12.66 3.79 -5.54
CA PHE A 60 -13.46 4.81 -6.24
C PHE A 60 -14.15 4.30 -7.51
N GLY A 61 -14.10 3.00 -7.82
CA GLY A 61 -14.80 2.43 -8.97
C GLY A 61 -14.10 2.65 -10.32
N GLU A 62 -12.85 3.09 -10.29
CA GLU A 62 -12.05 3.44 -11.48
C GLU A 62 -11.33 2.21 -12.06
N CYS A 63 -12.01 1.06 -11.97
CA CYS A 63 -11.60 -0.26 -12.42
C CYS A 63 -12.84 -1.08 -12.86
N ALA A 64 -12.62 -2.33 -13.29
CA ALA A 64 -13.71 -3.26 -13.56
C ALA A 64 -14.63 -3.41 -12.32
N GLN A 65 -15.94 -3.48 -12.54
CA GLN A 65 -16.95 -3.47 -11.47
C GLN A 65 -16.78 -4.64 -10.51
N GLU A 66 -16.39 -5.80 -11.02
CA GLU A 66 -16.13 -7.00 -10.24
C GLU A 66 -15.03 -6.76 -9.20
N LEU A 67 -14.01 -5.98 -9.56
CA LEU A 67 -12.91 -5.63 -8.66
C LEU A 67 -13.36 -4.61 -7.62
N HIS A 68 -14.17 -3.63 -8.00
CA HIS A 68 -14.75 -2.67 -7.06
C HIS A 68 -15.61 -3.38 -6.00
N ASN A 69 -16.43 -4.34 -6.42
CA ASN A 69 -17.30 -5.10 -5.52
C ASN A 69 -16.55 -5.98 -4.50
N LEU A 70 -15.25 -6.22 -4.70
CA LEU A 70 -14.40 -6.91 -3.72
C LEU A 70 -13.91 -6.00 -2.59
N ILE A 71 -14.03 -4.68 -2.73
CA ILE A 71 -13.64 -3.73 -1.69
C ILE A 71 -14.66 -3.81 -0.55
N PRO A 72 -14.22 -4.11 0.69
CA PRO A 72 -15.15 -4.14 1.80
C PRO A 72 -15.80 -2.77 2.02
N PRO A 73 -17.10 -2.74 2.39
CA PRO A 73 -17.77 -1.48 2.65
C PRO A 73 -17.15 -0.76 3.85
N SER A 74 -17.29 0.56 3.86
CA SER A 74 -16.82 1.40 4.96
C SER A 74 -17.58 1.13 6.28
N PRO A 75 -16.96 1.23 7.46
CA PRO A 75 -17.69 1.09 8.72
C PRO A 75 -18.61 2.29 9.01
N PHE A 76 -18.49 3.41 8.29
CA PHE A 76 -19.28 4.62 8.51
C PHE A 76 -20.74 4.54 8.04
N HIS A 77 -21.18 3.41 7.48
CA HIS A 77 -22.52 3.26 6.90
C HIS A 77 -23.69 3.36 7.90
N HIS A 78 -23.44 3.33 9.22
CA HIS A 78 -24.51 3.23 10.21
C HIS A 78 -24.32 4.07 11.49
N ARG A 79 -23.09 4.33 11.96
CA ARG A 79 -22.88 5.14 13.17
C ARG A 79 -21.44 5.64 13.33
N THR A 80 -21.25 6.95 13.48
CA THR A 80 -19.97 7.52 13.91
C THR A 80 -19.82 7.37 15.43
N THR A 81 -18.87 6.56 15.88
CA THR A 81 -18.49 6.43 17.28
C THR A 81 -17.27 7.30 17.59
N ARG A 82 -16.99 7.58 18.87
CA ARG A 82 -15.77 8.30 19.28
C ARG A 82 -14.49 7.66 18.73
N ARG A 83 -14.48 6.33 18.56
CA ARG A 83 -13.36 5.55 18.02
C ARG A 83 -13.19 5.70 16.50
N THR A 84 -14.27 5.99 15.77
CA THR A 84 -14.24 6.19 14.32
C THR A 84 -14.07 7.66 13.93
N ALA A 85 -14.26 8.59 14.85
CA ALA A 85 -14.06 10.03 14.61
C ALA A 85 -12.61 10.41 14.28
N SER A 86 -11.63 9.62 14.73
CA SER A 86 -10.22 9.80 14.41
C SER A 86 -9.77 9.09 13.13
N LEU A 87 -10.68 8.36 12.47
CA LEU A 87 -10.38 7.61 11.24
C LEU A 87 -10.65 8.49 10.02
N HIS A 88 -9.90 8.28 8.94
CA HIS A 88 -10.17 8.98 7.68
C HIS A 88 -11.49 8.49 7.05
N PRO A 89 -12.20 9.32 6.26
CA PRO A 89 -13.54 8.98 5.74
C PRO A 89 -13.59 7.72 4.87
N PHE A 90 -12.47 7.37 4.24
CA PHE A 90 -12.37 6.26 3.29
C PHE A 90 -11.97 4.91 3.92
N VAL A 91 -11.98 4.78 5.25
CA VAL A 91 -11.67 3.48 5.89
C VAL A 91 -12.62 2.40 5.40
N VAL A 92 -12.09 1.19 5.22
CA VAL A 92 -12.85 -0.02 4.86
C VAL A 92 -12.94 -0.99 6.04
N ASP A 93 -14.06 -1.70 6.17
CA ASP A 93 -14.21 -2.71 7.22
C ASP A 93 -13.38 -3.96 6.89
N LEU A 94 -12.63 -4.45 7.88
CA LEU A 94 -11.78 -5.64 7.69
C LEU A 94 -12.50 -6.86 8.26
N PRO A 95 -12.92 -7.83 7.41
CA PRO A 95 -13.55 -9.04 7.92
C PRO A 95 -12.58 -9.82 8.82
N ARG A 96 -13.13 -10.64 9.71
CA ARG A 96 -12.32 -11.46 10.63
C ARG A 96 -11.43 -12.43 9.84
N ILE A 97 -10.12 -12.21 9.92
CA ILE A 97 -9.12 -13.03 9.24
C ILE A 97 -8.89 -14.32 10.03
N ARG A 98 -9.20 -15.47 9.42
CA ARG A 98 -9.04 -16.79 10.04
C ARG A 98 -7.78 -17.55 9.61
N THR A 99 -7.18 -17.19 8.48
CA THR A 99 -6.01 -17.88 7.95
C THR A 99 -4.92 -16.90 7.51
N LYS A 100 -3.65 -17.34 7.60
CA LYS A 100 -2.51 -16.54 7.12
C LYS A 100 -2.61 -16.25 5.62
N ARG A 101 -3.04 -17.23 4.80
CA ARG A 101 -3.22 -17.06 3.36
C ARG A 101 -4.22 -15.96 3.02
N PHE A 102 -5.35 -15.92 3.74
CA PHE A 102 -6.33 -14.85 3.56
C PHE A 102 -5.77 -13.51 4.03
N ALA A 103 -5.03 -13.50 5.15
CA ALA A 103 -4.37 -12.30 5.67
C ALA A 103 -3.37 -11.67 4.69
N THR A 104 -2.70 -12.48 3.88
CA THR A 104 -1.69 -12.04 2.91
C THR A 104 -2.25 -11.79 1.51
N SER A 105 -3.55 -12.04 1.30
CA SER A 105 -4.23 -11.68 0.06
C SER A 105 -4.14 -10.17 -0.19
N PHE A 106 -4.21 -9.78 -1.47
CA PHE A 106 -4.05 -8.39 -1.87
C PHE A 106 -5.02 -7.45 -1.13
N ILE A 107 -6.31 -7.77 -1.11
CA ILE A 107 -7.35 -6.93 -0.49
C ILE A 107 -7.07 -6.78 1.01
N MET A 108 -6.90 -7.87 1.75
CA MET A 108 -6.73 -7.82 3.20
C MET A 108 -5.44 -7.15 3.63
N ARG A 109 -4.33 -7.45 2.94
CA ARG A 109 -3.04 -6.81 3.23
C ARG A 109 -3.10 -5.32 2.96
N THR A 110 -3.68 -4.92 1.82
CA THR A 110 -3.66 -3.52 1.38
C THR A 110 -4.68 -2.69 2.14
N ALA A 111 -5.85 -3.24 2.46
CA ALA A 111 -6.85 -2.60 3.32
C ALA A 111 -6.31 -2.28 4.73
N LYS A 112 -5.45 -3.15 5.29
CA LYS A 112 -4.77 -2.86 6.57
C LYS A 112 -3.83 -1.65 6.49
N GLU A 113 -3.12 -1.50 5.39
CA GLU A 113 -2.22 -0.35 5.19
C GLU A 113 -3.03 0.90 4.85
N TRP A 114 -4.07 0.76 4.02
CA TRP A 114 -5.01 1.81 3.68
C TRP A 114 -5.63 2.46 4.91
N ASN A 115 -6.16 1.66 5.84
CA ASN A 115 -6.81 2.15 7.07
C ASN A 115 -5.86 2.89 8.03
N LYS A 116 -4.54 2.77 7.85
CA LYS A 116 -3.54 3.50 8.64
C LYS A 116 -3.18 4.85 8.02
N LEU A 117 -3.62 5.13 6.79
CA LEU A 117 -3.26 6.35 6.09
C LEU A 117 -3.90 7.58 6.76
N PRO A 118 -3.17 8.69 6.89
CA PRO A 118 -3.75 9.93 7.39
C PRO A 118 -4.65 10.56 6.32
N THR A 119 -5.68 11.30 6.73
CA THR A 119 -6.61 11.98 5.80
C THR A 119 -5.89 12.90 4.80
N SER A 120 -4.73 13.44 5.17
CA SER A 120 -3.93 14.35 4.33
C SER A 120 -3.44 13.73 3.01
N VAL A 121 -3.30 12.40 2.91
CA VAL A 121 -2.88 11.78 1.64
C VAL A 121 -4.00 11.77 0.59
N PHE A 122 -5.25 11.92 1.02
CA PHE A 122 -6.40 11.87 0.13
C PHE A 122 -6.67 13.26 -0.47
N PRO A 123 -6.74 13.40 -1.81
CA PRO A 123 -7.16 14.64 -2.45
C PRO A 123 -8.67 14.88 -2.24
N SER A 124 -9.10 16.14 -2.39
CA SER A 124 -10.52 16.54 -2.30
C SER A 124 -11.35 15.98 -3.45
N GLU A 125 -10.74 15.89 -4.64
CA GLU A 125 -11.30 15.27 -5.83
C GLU A 125 -10.51 14.01 -6.19
N TYR A 126 -11.14 13.09 -6.92
CA TYR A 126 -10.46 11.87 -7.35
C TYR A 126 -9.24 12.22 -8.22
N ASN A 127 -8.05 11.87 -7.73
CA ASN A 127 -6.81 12.07 -8.47
C ASN A 127 -5.74 11.09 -7.99
N VAL A 128 -5.54 10.03 -8.78
CA VAL A 128 -4.57 8.97 -8.47
C VAL A 128 -3.12 9.50 -8.46
N GLY A 129 -2.80 10.49 -9.28
CA GLY A 129 -1.47 11.08 -9.37
C GLY A 129 -1.08 11.81 -8.08
N ILE A 130 -1.98 12.66 -7.59
CA ILE A 130 -1.80 13.39 -6.32
C ILE A 130 -1.75 12.41 -5.14
N PHE A 131 -2.67 11.43 -5.10
CA PHE A 131 -2.67 10.40 -4.06
C PHE A 131 -1.34 9.64 -4.02
N LYS A 132 -0.87 9.15 -5.18
CA LYS A 132 0.41 8.43 -5.31
C LYS A 132 1.59 9.29 -4.85
N ALA A 133 1.63 10.57 -5.22
CA ALA A 133 2.68 11.50 -4.80
C ALA A 133 2.68 11.72 -3.27
N ARG A 134 1.51 11.88 -2.65
CA ARG A 134 1.38 12.06 -1.19
C ARG A 134 1.74 10.81 -0.41
N VAL A 135 1.28 9.63 -0.85
CA VAL A 135 1.66 8.33 -0.26
C VAL A 135 3.17 8.10 -0.37
N ASN A 136 3.75 8.40 -1.53
CA ASN A 136 5.20 8.33 -1.73
C ASN A 136 5.94 9.18 -0.68
N ARG A 137 5.54 10.45 -0.51
CA ARG A 137 6.16 11.35 0.46
C ARG A 137 6.03 10.84 1.90
N LEU A 138 4.84 10.33 2.27
CA LEU A 138 4.58 9.78 3.60
C LEU A 138 5.51 8.60 3.90
N LEU A 139 5.53 7.59 3.03
CA LEU A 139 6.31 6.37 3.25
C LEU A 139 7.83 6.63 3.21
N LEU A 140 8.30 7.63 2.46
CA LEU A 140 9.71 8.06 2.51
C LEU A 140 10.07 8.72 3.84
N SER A 141 9.16 9.51 4.43
CA SER A 141 9.38 10.13 5.74
C SER A 141 9.44 9.10 6.86
N GLU A 142 8.63 8.04 6.80
CA GLU A 142 8.66 6.93 7.77
C GLU A 142 9.97 6.12 7.68
N CYS A 143 10.54 5.95 6.48
CA CYS A 143 11.85 5.30 6.31
C CYS A 143 13.03 6.17 6.79
N SER A 144 12.85 7.48 6.93
CA SER A 144 13.92 8.41 7.31
C SER A 144 14.00 8.64 8.83
N SER A 145 13.02 8.17 9.59
CA SER A 145 13.00 8.20 11.05
C SER A 145 13.65 6.93 11.60
N PRO A 146 14.88 6.97 12.15
CA PRO A 146 15.44 5.82 12.83
C PRO A 146 14.65 5.59 14.12
N SER A 147 14.15 4.37 14.30
CA SER A 147 13.67 3.86 15.59
C SER A 147 14.84 3.39 16.43
#